data_AF-A0A0D0CU01-F1
#
_entry.id   AF-A0A0D0CU01-F1
#
_cell.length_a   1.000
_cell.length_b   1.000
_cell.length_c   1.000
_cell.angle_alpha   90.00
_cell.angle_beta   90.00
_cell.angle_gamma   90.00
#
_symmetry.space_group_name_H-M   'P 1'
#
loop_
_entity.id
_entity.type
_entity.pdbx_description
1 polymer ?
#
loop_
_entity_poly.entity_id
_entity_poly.type
_entity_poly.pdbx_seq_one_letter_code
_entity_poly.pdbx_strand_id
1 'polypeptide(L)'
;LPFTAAQYTFCDDTTWTMHFNRMFPAVKPASIGQNFRQATYYAQWANLRESLNPQGISRVRTAIKIQFDTLKWIPYTQTDKMWSTRKVKGRQWHSLPERQNLGGPLIALSPKATRARVGRPSLRPTPQV
;
A
#
# COMPACT_ATOMS: atom_id res chain seq x y z
N LEU A 1 13.96 0.45 -4.99
CA LEU A 1 13.05 -0.62 -4.52
C LEU A 1 13.85 -1.92 -4.52
N PRO A 2 13.68 -2.79 -3.52
CA PRO A 2 14.39 -4.06 -3.44
C PRO A 2 13.83 -5.13 -4.41
N PHE A 3 13.04 -4.74 -5.42
CA PHE A 3 12.35 -5.67 -6.30
C PHE A 3 13.08 -5.78 -7.64
N THR A 4 13.36 -7.01 -8.06
CA THR A 4 13.87 -7.33 -9.41
C THR A 4 12.81 -7.06 -10.48
N ALA A 5 11.52 -7.25 -10.14
CA ALA A 5 10.38 -6.89 -10.98
C ALA A 5 9.19 -6.44 -10.12
N ALA A 6 8.39 -5.49 -10.61
CA ALA A 6 7.16 -5.05 -9.97
C ALA A 6 6.17 -4.49 -11.00
N GLN A 7 4.89 -4.48 -10.67
CA GLN A 7 3.87 -3.79 -11.45
C GLN A 7 3.28 -2.69 -10.60
N TYR A 8 3.10 -1.49 -11.16
CA TYR A 8 2.61 -0.35 -10.38
C TYR A 8 1.52 0.44 -11.11
N THR A 9 0.70 1.12 -10.33
CA THR A 9 -0.32 2.05 -10.80
C THR A 9 -0.31 3.32 -9.95
N PHE A 10 -0.81 4.43 -10.50
CA PHE A 10 -1.04 5.67 -9.77
C PHE A 10 -2.40 5.63 -9.11
N CYS A 11 -2.45 5.90 -7.81
CA CYS A 11 -3.70 6.04 -7.10
C CYS A 11 -4.16 7.50 -7.10
N ASP A 12 -5.48 7.68 -7.18
CA ASP A 12 -6.15 8.89 -6.73
C ASP A 12 -6.35 8.85 -5.21
N ASP A 13 -6.82 9.96 -4.63
CA ASP A 13 -7.02 10.09 -3.18
C ASP A 13 -8.04 9.07 -2.65
N THR A 14 -9.06 8.74 -3.44
CA THR A 14 -10.09 7.75 -3.12
C THR A 14 -9.49 6.35 -2.99
N THR A 15 -8.72 5.91 -4.00
CA THR A 15 -8.06 4.60 -4.01
C THR A 15 -7.00 4.51 -2.92
N TRP A 16 -6.26 5.60 -2.69
CA TRP A 16 -5.28 5.66 -1.61
C TRP A 16 -5.93 5.52 -0.22
N THR A 17 -7.05 6.20 0.00
CA THR A 17 -7.84 6.08 1.23
C THR A 17 -8.45 4.69 1.40
N MET A 18 -8.89 4.07 0.31
CA MET A 18 -9.35 2.68 0.32
C MET A 18 -8.23 1.72 0.78
N HIS A 19 -7.01 1.88 0.27
CA HIS A 19 -5.86 1.07 0.72
C HIS A 19 -5.56 1.29 2.21
N PHE A 20 -5.60 2.53 2.68
CA PHE A 20 -5.45 2.85 4.10
C PHE A 20 -6.48 2.11 4.95
N ASN A 21 -7.77 2.15 4.56
CA ASN A 21 -8.85 1.50 5.28
C ASN A 21 -8.72 -0.03 5.31
N ARG A 22 -8.08 -0.64 4.30
CA ARG A 22 -7.76 -2.08 4.29
C ARG A 22 -6.59 -2.41 5.22
N MET A 23 -5.53 -1.60 5.19
CA MET A 23 -4.33 -1.83 6.01
C MET A 23 -4.54 -1.57 7.48
N PHE A 24 -5.29 -0.51 7.78
CA PHE A 24 -5.74 -0.13 9.10
C PHE A 24 -7.25 -0.09 9.01
N PRO A 25 -7.99 -1.14 9.41
CA PRO A 25 -9.45 -1.12 9.44
C PRO A 25 -9.95 -0.55 10.77
N ALA A 26 -11.02 0.27 10.72
CA ALA A 26 -11.62 0.87 11.92
C ALA A 26 -12.38 -0.17 12.75
N VAL A 27 -13.00 -1.13 12.06
CA VAL A 27 -13.74 -2.25 12.64
C VAL A 27 -12.95 -3.54 12.40
N LYS A 28 -13.10 -4.53 13.28
CA LYS A 28 -12.55 -5.86 13.08
C LYS A 28 -13.17 -6.50 11.83
N PRO A 29 -12.39 -6.87 10.81
CA PRO A 29 -12.94 -7.55 9.65
C PRO A 29 -13.38 -8.96 10.05
N ALA A 30 -14.48 -9.45 9.47
CA ALA A 30 -14.99 -10.80 9.71
C ALA A 30 -13.98 -11.88 9.28
N SER A 31 -13.20 -11.61 8.24
CA SER A 31 -12.10 -12.45 7.79
C SER A 31 -10.82 -11.64 7.61
N ILE A 32 -9.69 -12.22 8.00
CA ILE A 32 -8.38 -11.63 7.77
C ILE A 32 -7.88 -12.13 6.42
N GLY A 33 -7.67 -11.21 5.48
CA GLY A 33 -7.12 -11.55 4.16
C GLY A 33 -5.74 -12.20 4.23
N GLN A 34 -5.35 -12.86 3.14
CA GLN A 34 -4.03 -13.42 2.95
C GLN A 34 -2.96 -12.37 3.20
N ASN A 35 -1.82 -12.82 3.74
CA ASN A 35 -0.61 -12.03 3.98
C ASN A 35 -0.71 -10.99 5.12
N PHE A 36 -1.91 -10.65 5.61
CA PHE A 36 -2.07 -9.75 6.75
C PHE A 36 -1.54 -10.31 8.07
N ARG A 37 -1.74 -11.61 8.33
CA ARG A 37 -1.26 -12.26 9.57
C ARG A 37 0.26 -12.30 9.70
N GLN A 38 0.97 -12.22 8.58
CA GLN A 38 2.44 -12.27 8.54
C GLN A 38 3.06 -10.88 8.73
N ALA A 39 2.27 -9.81 8.62
CA ALA A 39 2.75 -8.45 8.75
C ALA A 39 2.76 -8.03 10.22
N THR A 40 3.95 -7.81 10.78
CA THR A 40 4.13 -7.39 12.19
C THR A 40 3.30 -6.15 12.54
N TYR A 41 3.25 -5.16 11.62
CA TYR A 41 2.46 -3.94 11.85
C TYR A 41 0.97 -4.24 12.04
N TYR A 42 0.43 -5.24 11.33
CA TYR A 42 -1.00 -5.57 11.40
C TYR A 42 -1.33 -6.25 12.72
N ALA A 43 -0.46 -7.12 13.22
CA ALA A 43 -0.61 -7.72 14.55
C ALA A 43 -0.57 -6.64 15.66
N GLN A 44 0.36 -5.70 15.57
CA GLN A 44 0.45 -4.57 16.50
C GLN A 44 -0.80 -3.68 16.44
N TRP A 45 -1.27 -3.35 15.23
CA TRP A 45 -2.50 -2.58 15.04
C TRP A 45 -3.71 -3.30 15.62
N ALA A 46 -3.86 -4.61 15.37
CA ALA A 46 -4.95 -5.40 15.90
C ALA A 46 -4.95 -5.39 17.43
N ASN A 47 -3.81 -5.63 18.08
CA ASN A 47 -3.68 -5.61 19.53
C ASN A 47 -4.00 -4.24 20.13
N LEU A 48 -3.44 -3.17 19.55
CA LEU A 48 -3.71 -1.80 19.98
C LEU A 48 -5.20 -1.47 19.90
N ARG A 49 -5.88 -1.88 18.83
CA ARG A 49 -7.30 -1.62 18.64
C ARG A 49 -8.17 -2.28 19.72
N GLU A 50 -7.83 -3.49 20.16
CA GLU A 50 -8.60 -4.18 21.22
C GLU A 50 -8.52 -3.44 22.57
N SER A 51 -7.49 -2.62 22.79
CA SER A 51 -7.36 -1.79 24.01
C SER A 51 -8.00 -0.40 23.93
N LEU A 52 -8.61 -0.03 22.80
CA LEU A 52 -9.11 1.32 22.56
C LEU A 52 -10.62 1.35 22.34
N ASN A 53 -11.27 2.40 22.84
CA ASN A 53 -12.66 2.70 22.50
C ASN A 53 -12.76 3.28 21.07
N PRO A 54 -13.97 3.40 20.47
CA PRO A 54 -14.13 3.89 19.10
C PRO A 54 -13.51 5.27 18.83
N GLN A 55 -13.55 6.18 19.82
CA GLN A 55 -12.94 7.51 19.70
C GLN A 55 -11.41 7.44 19.69
N GLY A 56 -10.82 6.60 20.55
CA GLY A 56 -9.39 6.33 20.60
C GLY A 56 -8.89 5.71 19.30
N ILE A 57 -9.64 4.74 18.75
CA ILE A 57 -9.37 4.15 17.44
C ILE A 57 -9.33 5.25 16.37
N SER A 58 -10.35 6.12 16.33
CA SER A 58 -10.41 7.23 15.36
C SER A 58 -9.19 8.17 15.47
N ARG A 59 -8.80 8.56 16.70
CA ARG A 59 -7.63 9.42 16.93
C ARG A 59 -6.32 8.78 16.45
N VAL A 60 -6.09 7.52 16.80
CA VAL A 60 -4.87 6.80 16.39
C VAL A 60 -4.85 6.63 14.88
N ARG A 61 -5.98 6.27 14.25
CA ARG A 61 -6.08 6.17 12.79
C ARG A 61 -5.72 7.48 12.10
N THR A 62 -6.20 8.61 12.62
CA THR A 62 -5.87 9.92 12.08
C THR A 62 -4.37 10.18 12.14
N ALA A 63 -3.73 9.89 13.29
CA ALA A 63 -2.28 10.02 13.41
C ALA A 63 -1.51 9.10 12.45
N ILE A 64 -1.93 7.84 12.29
CA ILE A 64 -1.34 6.91 11.32
C ILE A 64 -1.56 7.40 9.90
N LYS A 65 -2.75 7.93 9.57
CA LYS A 65 -3.07 8.43 8.22
C LYS A 65 -2.13 9.56 7.79
N ILE A 66 -1.79 10.46 8.70
CA ILE A 66 -0.82 11.53 8.45
C ILE A 66 0.52 10.94 8.01
N GLN A 67 1.02 9.93 8.72
CA GLN A 67 2.28 9.25 8.37
C GLN A 67 2.15 8.42 7.09
N PHE A 68 1.04 7.70 6.94
CA PHE A 68 0.74 6.90 5.74
C PHE A 68 0.73 7.75 4.47
N ASP A 69 0.23 8.97 4.55
CA ASP A 69 0.21 9.92 3.43
C ASP A 69 1.57 10.54 3.10
N THR A 70 2.62 10.22 3.86
CA THR A 70 4.01 10.54 3.49
C THR A 70 4.65 9.44 2.64
N LEU A 71 4.07 8.24 2.63
CA LEU A 71 4.60 7.12 1.86
C LEU A 71 4.53 7.41 0.36
N LYS A 72 5.60 7.08 -0.36
CA LYS A 72 5.66 7.21 -1.82
C LYS A 72 4.88 6.09 -2.51
N TRP A 73 4.81 4.93 -1.88
CA TRP A 73 4.19 3.73 -2.41
C TRP A 73 3.80 2.77 -1.29
N ILE A 74 2.84 1.90 -1.59
CA ILE A 74 2.39 0.80 -0.73
C ILE A 74 2.07 -0.44 -1.59
N PRO A 75 1.96 -1.64 -1.00
CA PRO A 75 1.32 -2.76 -1.67
C PRO A 75 -0.09 -2.41 -2.16
N TYR A 76 -0.42 -2.80 -3.39
CA TYR A 76 -1.78 -2.69 -3.90
C TYR A 76 -2.65 -3.78 -3.25
N THR A 77 -3.34 -3.41 -2.17
CA THR A 77 -4.21 -4.35 -1.43
C THR A 77 -5.43 -4.74 -2.25
N GLN A 78 -5.81 -6.01 -2.18
CA GLN A 78 -7.08 -6.55 -2.66
C GLN A 78 -8.01 -6.80 -1.47
N THR A 79 -9.28 -7.12 -1.73
CA THR A 79 -10.25 -7.41 -0.66
C THR A 79 -9.80 -8.57 0.22
N ASP A 80 -9.21 -9.59 -0.39
CA ASP A 80 -8.81 -10.84 0.23
C ASP A 80 -7.31 -10.94 0.51
N LYS A 81 -6.47 -9.97 0.09
CA LYS A 81 -5.01 -10.04 0.20
C LYS A 81 -4.35 -8.69 0.45
N MET A 82 -3.33 -8.65 1.30
CA MET A 82 -2.52 -7.43 1.48
C MET A 82 -1.71 -7.07 0.23
N TRP A 83 -1.19 -8.07 -0.48
CA TRP A 83 -0.48 -7.90 -1.73
C TRP A 83 -0.75 -9.06 -2.68
N SER A 84 -0.55 -8.82 -3.97
CA SER A 84 -0.67 -9.82 -5.02
C SER A 84 0.55 -9.77 -5.92
N THR A 85 0.92 -10.90 -6.52
CA THR A 85 2.01 -11.03 -7.49
C THR A 85 1.52 -11.39 -8.89
N ARG A 86 0.20 -11.46 -9.07
CA ARG A 86 -0.42 -11.84 -10.34
C ARG A 86 -0.07 -10.82 -11.42
N LYS A 87 0.07 -11.29 -12.66
CA LYS A 87 0.14 -10.39 -13.81
C LYS A 87 -1.18 -9.68 -13.97
N VAL A 88 -1.15 -8.35 -14.08
CA VAL A 88 -2.33 -7.53 -14.31
C VAL A 88 -2.25 -6.90 -15.69
N LYS A 89 -3.38 -6.93 -16.41
CA LYS A 89 -3.53 -6.31 -17.71
C LYS A 89 -4.35 -5.03 -17.56
N GLY A 90 -3.98 -3.96 -18.26
CA GLY A 90 -4.75 -2.72 -18.29
C GLY A 90 -3.86 -1.49 -18.50
N ARG A 91 -4.40 -0.46 -19.15
CA ARG A 91 -3.66 0.78 -19.51
C ARG A 91 -3.09 1.54 -18.32
N GLN A 92 -3.70 1.36 -17.14
CA GLN A 92 -3.29 1.98 -15.88
C GLN A 92 -2.09 1.31 -15.20
N TRP A 93 -1.72 0.09 -15.62
CA TRP A 93 -0.63 -0.66 -15.03
C TRP A 93 0.65 -0.50 -15.83
N HIS A 94 1.73 -0.25 -15.11
CA HIS A 94 3.09 -0.19 -15.64
C HIS A 94 3.92 -1.32 -15.05
N SER A 95 4.95 -1.76 -15.76
CA SER A 95 5.85 -2.83 -15.31
C SER A 95 7.28 -2.30 -15.15
N LEU A 96 7.98 -2.86 -14.17
CA LEU A 96 9.40 -2.69 -13.95
C LEU A 96 10.06 -4.07 -13.98
N PRO A 97 11.19 -4.25 -14.70
CA PRO A 97 11.73 -3.33 -15.70
C PRO A 97 10.74 -3.09 -16.86
N GLU A 98 10.84 -1.93 -17.52
CA GLU A 98 9.92 -1.54 -18.58
C GLU A 98 9.89 -2.57 -19.71
N ARG A 99 8.71 -2.74 -20.35
CA ARG A 99 8.47 -3.66 -21.47
C ARG A 99 8.66 -5.15 -21.15
N GLN A 100 8.93 -5.51 -19.90
CA GLN A 100 8.93 -6.90 -19.44
C GLN A 100 7.68 -7.13 -18.58
N ASN A 101 6.73 -7.94 -19.08
CA ASN A 101 5.55 -8.33 -18.32
C ASN A 101 5.87 -9.52 -17.41
N LEU A 102 6.81 -9.30 -16.49
CA LEU A 102 7.18 -10.27 -15.48
C LEU A 102 6.15 -10.25 -14.34
N GLY A 103 5.91 -11.43 -13.76
CA GLY A 103 5.17 -11.51 -12.51
C GLY A 103 5.94 -10.78 -11.42
N GLY A 104 5.24 -10.07 -10.54
CA GLY A 104 5.86 -9.25 -9.51
C GLY A 104 4.80 -8.58 -8.64
N PRO A 105 5.18 -8.11 -7.45
CA PRO A 105 4.27 -7.44 -6.53
C PRO A 105 3.57 -6.27 -7.21
N LEU A 106 2.27 -6.15 -6.93
CA LEU A 106 1.48 -5.00 -7.32
C LEU A 106 1.68 -3.86 -6.31
N ILE A 107 2.00 -2.67 -6.83
CA ILE A 107 2.33 -1.48 -6.04
C ILE A 107 1.36 -0.35 -6.39
N ALA A 108 0.81 0.28 -5.36
CA ALA A 108 0.07 1.53 -5.45
C ALA A 108 1.04 2.69 -5.18
N LEU A 109 1.14 3.64 -6.11
CA LEU A 109 1.89 4.87 -5.91
C LEU A 109 0.99 5.96 -5.34
N SER A 110 1.53 6.75 -4.42
CA SER A 110 0.72 7.75 -3.73
C SER A 110 0.26 8.88 -4.66
N PRO A 111 -0.91 9.49 -4.39
CA PRO A 111 -1.39 10.64 -5.17
C PRO A 111 -0.37 11.78 -5.19
N LYS A 112 0.39 11.97 -4.11
CA LYS A 112 1.48 12.95 -4.04
C LYS A 112 2.64 12.60 -4.96
N ALA A 113 2.98 11.31 -5.09
CA ALA A 113 3.97 10.87 -6.08
C ALA A 113 3.47 11.09 -7.52
N THR A 114 2.16 10.99 -7.76
CA THR A 114 1.53 11.36 -9.04
C THR A 114 1.64 12.86 -9.30
N ARG A 115 1.30 13.71 -8.31
CA ARG A 115 1.35 15.18 -8.42
C ARG A 115 2.77 15.71 -8.63
N ALA A 116 3.77 15.01 -8.09
CA ALA A 116 5.19 15.32 -8.31
C ALA A 116 5.71 14.94 -9.73
N ARG A 117 4.87 14.40 -10.62
CA ARG A 117 5.27 14.02 -11.99
C ARG A 117 5.36 15.20 -12.96
N VAL A 118 6.29 16.10 -12.67
CA VAL A 118 7.17 16.67 -13.71
C VAL A 118 8.32 15.68 -14.04
N GLY A 119 8.46 14.55 -13.32
CA GLY A 119 9.46 13.53 -13.62
C GLY A 119 9.01 12.09 -13.39
N ARG A 120 9.65 11.14 -14.08
CA ARG A 120 9.52 9.70 -13.82
C ARG A 120 9.79 9.45 -12.33
N PRO A 121 8.95 8.66 -11.63
CA PRO A 121 9.21 8.36 -10.23
C PRO A 121 10.53 7.59 -10.17
N SER A 122 11.55 8.22 -9.59
CA SER A 122 12.80 7.56 -9.24
C SER A 122 12.48 6.57 -8.13
N LEU A 123 12.25 5.33 -8.52
CA LEU A 123 12.01 4.20 -7.62
C LEU A 123 13.32 3.46 -7.29
N ARG A 124 14.49 3.98 -7.69
CA ARG A 124 15.79 3.39 -7.34
C ARG A 124 16.11 3.66 -5.86
N PRO A 125 16.75 2.72 -5.14
CA PRO A 125 17.47 3.08 -3.93
C PRO A 125 18.54 4.12 -4.28
N THR A 126 18.77 5.10 -3.41
CA THR A 126 20.01 5.89 -3.45
C THR A 126 21.17 4.89 -3.44
N PRO A 127 22.14 4.96 -4.37
CA PRO A 127 23.34 4.13 -4.24
C PRO A 127 23.95 4.42 -2.86
N GLN A 128 24.12 3.37 -2.06
CA GLN A 128 24.92 3.49 -0.85
C GLN A 128 26.36 3.69 -1.31
N VAL A 129 26.92 4.83 -0.88
CA VAL A 129 28.33 5.18 -1.03
C VAL A 129 29.15 4.34 -0.06
#